data_AF-A0A2E0WBC3-F1
#
_entry.id   AF-A0A2E0WBC3-F1
#
_cell.length_a   1.000
_cell.length_b   1.000
_cell.length_c   1.000
_cell.angle_alpha   90.00
_cell.angle_beta   90.00
_cell.angle_gamma   90.00
#
_symmetry.space_group_name_H-M   'P 1'
#
loop_
_entity.id
_entity.type
_entity.pdbx_description
1 polymer ?
#
loop_
_entity_poly.entity_id
_entity_poly.type
_entity_poly.pdbx_seq_one_letter_code
_entity_poly.pdbx_strand_id
1 'polypeptide(L)'
;MGRISTVTLGLGAVLGFSLLSAPTGQGTDAESAVAEQAVVSSSTGAGGVLAKATARAAEGNPGSVIEGVRRARLGGSATSSRLKRKAKRALRKSPIVRGKRPRQSMPREPYIPQNACNANELPGVVAFREMLLDTYKRPADTVKTYNISRGCDTPGVSEHEEGRALDFEADVKKPAQVAQARQLLRYLTKRGGFHARRWGIMYIIWDRKVWAQYKPYWRNLSNRGNRIANHEDHIHFSFTWNGAVKKSSYWTGIPRRADRGPCVKYRWHFAPVELDRRIKKPRRGGCRSPRAVGNNWSYGKSVMYWQSGDRVKWLQQFLSEEGFYGGGADGAFGRMTYGAVQAWQRANRVPRTGVWDPVSQHTSRRTVGKRSGTSVTGWPSGAVQVVSGQRIEIPVTVTTDGKRGRQVSLMRRPMDSDGAWETVSAAVTAATGSYSAVIVPTSGGFAYRLLVDSSSRFSEKKTPVYRVTGVEPAPLPPAPVPEPSPMQPTSPPVPPEIPTPTDIATPTASPTETL
;
A
#
# COMPACT_ATOMS: atom_id res chain seq x y z
N MET A 1 14.41 -16.08 63.45
CA MET A 1 13.52 -14.98 63.01
C MET A 1 12.46 -15.58 62.07
N GLY A 2 11.19 -15.23 62.28
CA GLY A 2 9.97 -16.01 61.93
C GLY A 2 9.89 -16.59 60.51
N ARG A 3 9.50 -17.85 60.31
CA ARG A 3 8.26 -18.62 60.63
C ARG A 3 7.22 -18.59 59.50
N ILE A 4 6.95 -19.81 59.02
CA ILE A 4 6.01 -20.29 58.00
C ILE A 4 4.72 -20.77 58.69
N SER A 5 3.64 -20.89 57.90
CA SER A 5 2.31 -21.52 58.18
C SER A 5 1.34 -20.68 59.04
N THR A 6 0.01 -20.69 58.87
CA THR A 6 -0.89 -21.78 58.43
C THR A 6 -2.26 -21.19 58.00
N VAL A 7 -2.97 -21.93 57.15
CA VAL A 7 -4.40 -21.79 56.80
C VAL A 7 -5.29 -22.27 57.96
N THR A 8 -6.47 -21.67 58.14
CA THR A 8 -7.61 -22.29 58.85
C THR A 8 -8.91 -22.05 58.10
N LEU A 9 -9.62 -23.14 57.81
CA LEU A 9 -10.97 -23.20 57.24
C LEU A 9 -12.04 -22.77 58.25
N GLY A 10 -13.19 -22.33 57.74
CA GLY A 10 -14.46 -22.24 58.47
C GLY A 10 -15.68 -22.25 57.54
N LEU A 11 -16.31 -23.44 57.47
CA LEU A 11 -17.67 -23.86 57.05
C LEU A 11 -18.62 -22.82 56.45
N GLY A 12 -19.24 -23.04 55.28
CA GLY A 12 -20.45 -23.86 55.07
C GLY A 12 -21.52 -22.93 54.43
N ALA A 13 -22.40 -23.28 53.49
CA ALA A 13 -22.96 -24.55 53.08
C ALA A 13 -23.33 -24.54 51.58
N VAL A 14 -23.43 -25.75 51.05
CA VAL A 14 -23.86 -26.18 49.72
C VAL A 14 -25.39 -26.10 49.58
N LEU A 15 -25.87 -25.98 48.33
CA LEU A 15 -27.10 -26.54 47.71
C LEU A 15 -27.65 -25.49 46.72
N GLY A 16 -27.97 -25.78 45.47
CA GLY A 16 -27.94 -26.97 44.63
C GLY A 16 -28.31 -26.49 43.21
N PHE A 17 -27.63 -27.01 42.20
CA PHE A 17 -27.96 -26.80 40.81
C PHE A 17 -29.18 -27.66 40.46
N SER A 18 -30.28 -27.04 40.04
CA SER A 18 -31.34 -27.73 39.29
C SER A 18 -31.36 -27.18 37.87
N LEU A 19 -30.82 -27.99 36.95
CA LEU A 19 -31.09 -27.93 35.53
C LEU A 19 -32.54 -28.41 35.31
N LEU A 20 -33.36 -27.56 34.68
CA LEU A 20 -34.60 -28.04 34.06
C LEU A 20 -34.64 -27.60 32.60
N SER A 21 -34.76 -28.60 31.76
CA SER A 21 -34.76 -28.60 30.30
C SER A 21 -35.89 -27.75 29.71
N ALA A 22 -35.59 -27.05 28.62
CA ALA A 22 -36.59 -26.49 27.72
C ALA A 22 -36.86 -27.49 26.57
N PRO A 23 -38.12 -27.80 26.23
CA PRO A 23 -38.43 -28.54 25.03
C PRO A 23 -38.54 -27.60 23.82
N THR A 24 -38.01 -28.06 22.70
CA THR A 24 -38.21 -27.55 21.35
C THR A 24 -39.61 -27.94 20.84
N GLY A 25 -40.32 -27.00 20.23
CA GLY A 25 -41.56 -27.25 19.49
C GLY A 25 -41.82 -26.19 18.42
N GLN A 26 -42.00 -26.63 17.18
CA GLN A 26 -42.34 -25.86 15.98
C GLN A 26 -43.85 -25.57 15.90
N GLY A 27 -44.24 -24.50 15.17
CA GLY A 27 -45.50 -24.48 14.40
C GLY A 27 -46.50 -23.34 14.64
N THR A 28 -46.56 -22.43 13.66
CA THR A 28 -47.75 -21.84 13.00
C THR A 28 -48.78 -20.95 13.75
N ASP A 29 -48.89 -19.73 13.21
CA ASP A 29 -50.10 -18.96 12.83
C ASP A 29 -50.96 -18.15 13.84
N ALA A 30 -51.17 -16.91 13.37
CA ALA A 30 -52.37 -16.06 13.42
C ALA A 30 -52.71 -15.21 14.67
N GLU A 31 -52.85 -13.93 14.35
CA GLU A 31 -53.57 -12.84 15.00
C GLU A 31 -54.87 -13.27 15.73
N SER A 32 -55.06 -12.78 16.96
CA SER A 32 -56.08 -11.76 17.30
C SER A 32 -56.52 -11.84 18.77
N ALA A 33 -56.27 -10.72 19.47
CA ALA A 33 -57.06 -10.11 20.54
C ALA A 33 -57.61 -10.98 21.69
N VAL A 34 -57.16 -10.66 22.92
CA VAL A 34 -58.02 -9.94 23.88
C VAL A 34 -57.15 -8.94 24.65
N ALA A 35 -57.50 -7.67 24.48
CA ALA A 35 -57.09 -6.59 25.34
C ALA A 35 -58.01 -6.56 26.56
N GLU A 36 -57.45 -6.43 27.76
CA GLU A 36 -58.16 -5.73 28.83
C GLU A 36 -57.24 -4.67 29.44
N GLN A 37 -57.73 -3.44 29.28
CA GLN A 37 -57.13 -2.20 29.70
C GLN A 37 -57.31 -2.05 31.21
N ALA A 38 -56.23 -1.70 31.90
CA ALA A 38 -56.32 -0.93 33.15
C ALA A 38 -55.23 0.14 33.17
N VAL A 39 -55.60 1.28 32.60
CA VAL A 39 -55.21 2.64 33.00
C VAL A 39 -53.78 3.07 32.69
N VAL A 40 -53.65 3.58 31.46
CA VAL A 40 -52.91 4.83 31.20
C VAL A 40 -53.39 5.89 32.19
N SER A 41 -52.53 6.26 33.14
CA SER A 41 -52.54 7.61 33.70
C SER A 41 -51.34 8.35 33.11
N SER A 42 -51.67 9.36 32.33
CA SER A 42 -50.78 10.30 31.66
C SER A 42 -49.77 10.90 32.64
N SER A 43 -48.48 10.57 32.50
CA SER A 43 -47.41 11.43 33.02
C SER A 43 -46.72 12.16 31.87
N THR A 44 -47.49 13.06 31.25
CA THR A 44 -46.98 14.26 30.56
C THR A 44 -46.23 15.21 31.53
N GLY A 45 -46.14 14.86 32.82
CA GLY A 45 -45.32 15.54 33.82
C GLY A 45 -43.82 15.25 33.72
N ALA A 46 -43.02 16.16 34.27
CA ALA A 46 -41.56 16.14 34.23
C ALA A 46 -40.89 14.82 34.70
N GLY A 47 -41.59 13.99 35.48
CA GLY A 47 -41.11 12.69 35.98
C GLY A 47 -41.00 11.61 34.90
N GLY A 48 -42.00 11.46 34.02
CA GLY A 48 -42.00 10.43 32.96
C GLY A 48 -40.97 10.72 31.86
N VAL A 49 -40.80 12.00 31.52
CA VAL A 49 -39.77 12.48 30.58
C VAL A 49 -38.35 12.19 31.11
N LEU A 50 -38.17 12.31 32.42
CA LEU A 50 -36.89 12.11 33.08
C LEU A 50 -36.53 10.63 33.25
N ALA A 51 -37.50 9.74 33.47
CA ALA A 51 -37.30 8.29 33.51
C ALA A 51 -36.83 7.75 32.14
N LYS A 52 -37.45 8.19 31.04
CA LYS A 52 -36.97 7.88 29.67
C LYS A 52 -35.59 8.45 29.37
N ALA A 53 -35.26 9.65 29.87
CA ALA A 53 -33.95 10.27 29.70
C ALA A 53 -32.84 9.58 30.51
N THR A 54 -33.17 8.98 31.66
CA THR A 54 -32.21 8.26 32.52
C THR A 54 -31.94 6.85 32.01
N ALA A 55 -32.94 6.14 31.46
CA ALA A 55 -32.73 4.88 30.74
C ALA A 55 -31.79 5.05 29.54
N ARG A 56 -32.02 6.08 28.71
CA ARG A 56 -31.14 6.44 27.57
C ARG A 56 -29.74 6.93 27.97
N ALA A 57 -29.57 7.38 29.21
CA ALA A 57 -28.26 7.74 29.77
C ALA A 57 -27.45 6.51 30.19
N ALA A 58 -28.12 5.45 30.65
CA ALA A 58 -27.50 4.17 30.96
C ALA A 58 -27.04 3.44 29.69
N GLU A 59 -27.72 3.66 28.56
CA GLU A 59 -27.38 3.14 27.22
C GLU A 59 -26.29 3.95 26.48
N GLY A 60 -25.59 4.87 27.14
CA GLY A 60 -24.44 5.55 26.54
C GLY A 60 -24.77 6.70 25.57
N ASN A 61 -25.95 7.33 25.67
CA ASN A 61 -26.29 8.53 24.87
C ASN A 61 -26.51 9.81 25.74
N PRO A 62 -25.43 10.45 26.25
CA PRO A 62 -25.54 11.58 27.17
C PRO A 62 -26.06 12.89 26.53
N GLY A 63 -26.21 12.95 25.21
CA GLY A 63 -26.76 14.10 24.49
C GLY A 63 -28.27 14.30 24.74
N SER A 64 -29.01 13.19 24.92
CA SER A 64 -30.46 13.20 25.18
C SER A 64 -30.82 13.75 26.56
N VAL A 65 -29.91 13.59 27.53
CA VAL A 65 -30.06 14.03 28.92
C VAL A 65 -30.09 15.55 29.04
N ILE A 66 -29.27 16.26 28.24
CA ILE A 66 -29.19 17.73 28.29
C ILE A 66 -30.45 18.36 27.70
N GLU A 67 -30.99 17.79 26.61
CA GLU A 67 -32.23 18.26 25.97
C GLU A 67 -33.46 17.99 26.86
N GLY A 68 -33.54 16.81 27.48
CA GLY A 68 -34.62 16.43 28.40
C GLY A 68 -34.65 17.27 29.68
N VAL A 69 -33.49 17.58 30.25
CA VAL A 69 -33.37 18.49 31.42
C VAL A 69 -33.69 19.93 31.05
N ARG A 70 -33.50 20.35 29.79
CA ARG A 70 -33.81 21.71 29.31
C ARG A 70 -35.31 21.89 29.00
N ARG A 71 -36.01 20.83 28.56
CA ARG A 71 -37.47 20.82 28.35
C ARG A 71 -38.27 20.66 29.63
N ALA A 72 -37.71 20.00 30.66
CA ALA A 72 -38.33 19.94 31.97
C ALA A 72 -38.16 21.30 32.69
N ARG A 73 -39.18 22.16 32.65
CA ARG A 73 -39.28 23.33 33.54
C ARG A 73 -39.41 22.82 34.99
N LEU A 74 -38.27 22.60 35.64
CA LEU A 74 -38.22 22.11 37.02
C LEU A 74 -38.22 23.31 37.97
N GLY A 75 -39.33 23.51 38.68
CA GLY A 75 -39.35 24.22 39.95
C GLY A 75 -38.36 23.60 40.94
N GLY A 76 -37.84 24.41 41.86
CA GLY A 76 -36.67 24.16 42.71
C GLY A 76 -36.77 23.05 43.75
N SER A 77 -37.13 21.81 43.37
CA SER A 77 -37.14 20.66 44.28
C SER A 77 -35.76 19.98 44.39
N ALA A 78 -35.44 19.47 45.58
CA ALA A 78 -34.21 18.76 45.93
C ALA A 78 -33.89 17.58 44.99
N THR A 79 -34.91 16.93 44.41
CA THR A 79 -34.76 15.84 43.43
C THR A 79 -34.03 16.33 42.17
N SER A 80 -34.36 17.54 41.68
CA SER A 80 -33.71 18.17 40.53
C SER A 80 -32.21 18.44 40.77
N SER A 81 -31.86 18.79 42.01
CA SER A 81 -30.47 19.06 42.41
C SER A 81 -29.63 17.79 42.41
N ARG A 82 -30.19 16.68 42.92
CA ARG A 82 -29.53 15.36 43.00
C ARG A 82 -29.28 14.77 41.61
N LEU A 83 -30.23 14.95 40.69
CA LEU A 83 -30.13 14.57 39.28
C LEU A 83 -29.11 15.41 38.52
N LYS A 84 -29.12 16.74 38.68
CA LYS A 84 -28.07 17.64 38.14
C LYS A 84 -26.68 17.23 38.66
N ARG A 85 -26.57 16.80 39.92
CA ARG A 85 -25.33 16.34 40.54
C ARG A 85 -24.87 14.99 39.99
N LYS A 86 -25.77 14.02 39.80
CA LYS A 86 -25.49 12.74 39.12
C LYS A 86 -25.06 12.95 37.67
N ALA A 87 -25.75 13.80 36.91
CA ALA A 87 -25.39 14.13 35.53
C ALA A 87 -24.01 14.83 35.43
N LYS A 88 -23.72 15.80 36.32
CA LYS A 88 -22.38 16.41 36.44
C LYS A 88 -21.30 15.40 36.80
N ARG A 89 -21.60 14.43 37.68
CA ARG A 89 -20.65 13.37 38.09
C ARG A 89 -20.40 12.36 36.97
N ALA A 90 -21.43 11.98 36.21
CA ALA A 90 -21.30 11.14 35.02
C ALA A 90 -20.49 11.85 33.92
N LEU A 91 -20.76 13.14 33.66
CA LEU A 91 -19.99 13.95 32.72
C LEU A 91 -18.51 14.10 33.13
N ARG A 92 -18.23 14.25 34.44
CA ARG A 92 -16.85 14.28 34.97
C ARG A 92 -16.12 12.94 34.84
N LYS A 93 -16.84 11.82 34.85
CA LYS A 93 -16.29 10.47 34.69
C LYS A 93 -16.14 10.04 33.23
N SER A 94 -16.76 10.75 32.29
CA SER A 94 -16.68 10.44 30.86
C SER A 94 -15.23 10.56 30.34
N PRO A 95 -14.73 9.59 29.54
CA PRO A 95 -13.37 9.59 29.00
C PRO A 95 -12.99 10.88 28.27
N ILE A 96 -13.99 11.50 27.64
CA ILE A 96 -13.95 12.79 26.98
C ILE A 96 -13.32 13.90 27.85
N VAL A 97 -13.49 13.86 29.19
CA VAL A 97 -13.08 14.92 30.13
C VAL A 97 -11.76 14.63 30.86
N ARG A 98 -11.15 13.45 30.68
CA ARG A 98 -9.95 12.97 31.43
C ARG A 98 -8.60 13.66 31.10
N GLY A 99 -8.58 14.95 30.78
CA GLY A 99 -7.34 15.71 30.55
C GLY A 99 -6.95 16.65 31.70
N LYS A 100 -5.65 16.74 32.04
CA LYS A 100 -5.12 17.69 33.07
C LYS A 100 -5.49 19.14 32.74
N ARG A 101 -6.32 19.80 33.57
CA ARG A 101 -6.82 21.17 33.30
C ARG A 101 -5.64 22.16 33.16
N PRO A 102 -5.58 22.96 32.07
CA PRO A 102 -4.49 23.91 31.87
C PRO A 102 -4.70 25.14 32.75
N ARG A 103 -3.60 25.69 33.29
CA ARG A 103 -3.61 26.90 34.13
C ARG A 103 -3.71 28.22 33.34
N GLN A 104 -3.52 28.17 32.01
CA GLN A 104 -3.45 29.34 31.12
C GLN A 104 -4.42 29.21 29.93
N SER A 105 -4.65 30.34 29.23
CA SER A 105 -5.42 30.36 27.98
C SER A 105 -4.77 29.45 26.93
N MET A 106 -5.61 28.80 26.10
CA MET A 106 -5.13 27.90 25.05
C MET A 106 -4.90 28.69 23.77
N PRO A 107 -3.63 28.88 23.32
CA PRO A 107 -3.36 29.60 22.08
C PRO A 107 -3.96 28.87 20.88
N ARG A 108 -4.35 29.61 19.85
CA ARG A 108 -4.76 29.03 18.56
C ARG A 108 -3.50 28.67 17.77
N GLU A 109 -3.49 27.48 17.18
CA GLU A 109 -2.44 27.06 16.23
C GLU A 109 -2.90 27.32 14.79
N PRO A 110 -2.00 27.74 13.88
CA PRO A 110 -2.32 27.97 12.47
C PRO A 110 -2.58 26.66 11.72
N TYR A 111 -3.09 26.78 10.49
CA TYR A 111 -3.07 25.67 9.54
C TYR A 111 -1.63 25.30 9.20
N ILE A 112 -1.30 24.02 9.27
CA ILE A 112 -0.02 23.44 8.86
C ILE A 112 -0.36 22.29 7.90
N PRO A 113 -0.05 22.43 6.60
CA PRO A 113 -0.35 21.40 5.62
C PRO A 113 0.51 20.17 5.83
N GLN A 114 0.05 19.03 5.30
CA GLN A 114 0.90 17.87 5.12
C GLN A 114 2.10 18.20 4.22
N ASN A 115 3.27 17.67 4.60
CA ASN A 115 4.49 17.76 3.80
C ASN A 115 5.34 16.49 3.89
N ALA A 116 4.81 15.44 4.51
CA ALA A 116 5.49 14.19 4.78
C ALA A 116 4.66 12.99 4.30
N CYS A 117 5.33 11.86 4.13
CA CYS A 117 4.70 10.56 3.88
C CYS A 117 5.07 9.63 5.02
N ASN A 118 4.09 9.13 5.76
CA ASN A 118 4.31 8.31 6.94
C ASN A 118 3.24 7.23 7.07
N ALA A 119 3.70 5.98 6.96
CA ALA A 119 2.88 4.77 7.11
C ALA A 119 2.44 4.51 8.56
N ASN A 120 3.05 5.19 9.53
CA ASN A 120 2.76 4.99 10.94
C ASN A 120 1.67 5.96 11.41
N GLU A 121 0.61 5.40 11.98
CA GLU A 121 -0.41 6.17 12.67
C GLU A 121 0.23 6.92 13.86
N LEU A 122 0.00 8.23 13.96
CA LEU A 122 0.61 9.02 15.02
C LEU A 122 -0.11 8.75 16.36
N PRO A 123 0.63 8.63 17.47
CA PRO A 123 0.10 8.06 18.70
C PRO A 123 -1.04 8.87 19.33
N GLY A 124 -1.07 10.18 19.12
CA GLY A 124 -2.15 11.05 19.60
C GLY A 124 -3.44 10.85 18.83
N VAL A 125 -3.35 10.53 17.54
CA VAL A 125 -4.51 10.25 16.67
C VAL A 125 -5.09 8.88 17.01
N VAL A 126 -4.22 7.86 17.13
CA VAL A 126 -4.59 6.52 17.63
C VAL A 126 -5.34 6.63 18.96
N ALA A 127 -4.76 7.35 19.93
CA ALA A 127 -5.38 7.47 21.24
C ALA A 127 -6.69 8.27 21.23
N PHE A 128 -6.89 9.19 20.28
CA PHE A 128 -8.18 9.85 20.08
C PHE A 128 -9.21 8.89 19.49
N ARG A 129 -8.84 8.07 18.49
CA ARG A 129 -9.69 7.00 17.94
C ARG A 129 -10.17 6.08 19.05
N GLU A 130 -9.25 5.53 19.85
CA GLU A 130 -9.60 4.61 20.94
C GLU A 130 -10.56 5.26 21.96
N MET A 131 -10.36 6.56 22.27
CA MET A 131 -11.25 7.30 23.14
C MET A 131 -12.68 7.45 22.58
N LEU A 132 -12.82 7.65 21.26
CA LEU A 132 -14.12 7.71 20.61
C LEU A 132 -14.80 6.34 20.57
N LEU A 133 -14.07 5.28 20.24
CA LEU A 133 -14.59 3.91 20.22
C LEU A 133 -15.12 3.50 21.59
N ASP A 134 -14.35 3.75 22.66
CA ASP A 134 -14.80 3.47 24.04
C ASP A 134 -16.00 4.33 24.45
N THR A 135 -15.99 5.62 24.11
CA THR A 135 -17.08 6.54 24.50
C THR A 135 -18.41 6.15 23.86
N TYR A 136 -18.39 5.80 22.57
CA TYR A 136 -19.59 5.52 21.79
C TYR A 136 -19.89 4.02 21.64
N LYS A 137 -19.15 3.18 22.37
CA LYS A 137 -19.29 1.71 22.40
C LYS A 137 -19.33 1.11 21.00
N ARG A 138 -18.42 1.57 20.14
CA ARG A 138 -18.30 1.08 18.76
C ARG A 138 -17.33 -0.11 18.74
N PRO A 139 -17.69 -1.25 18.11
CA PRO A 139 -16.83 -2.43 18.07
C PRO A 139 -15.48 -2.12 17.43
N ALA A 140 -14.40 -2.58 18.07
CA ALA A 140 -13.04 -2.33 17.59
C ALA A 140 -12.74 -3.08 16.29
N ASP A 141 -13.32 -4.27 16.09
CA ASP A 141 -13.17 -5.15 14.92
C ASP A 141 -13.76 -4.59 13.62
N THR A 142 -14.57 -3.52 13.69
CA THR A 142 -14.92 -2.68 12.53
C THR A 142 -13.78 -1.77 12.07
N VAL A 143 -12.50 -2.16 12.28
CA VAL A 143 -11.28 -1.39 11.95
C VAL A 143 -11.26 -0.83 10.52
N LYS A 144 -11.99 -1.44 9.57
CA LYS A 144 -12.15 -0.91 8.21
C LYS A 144 -12.82 0.47 8.15
N THR A 145 -13.59 0.88 9.15
CA THR A 145 -14.40 2.11 9.11
C THR A 145 -13.71 3.36 9.68
N TYR A 146 -12.42 3.31 10.03
CA TYR A 146 -11.73 4.40 10.72
C TYR A 146 -10.28 4.58 10.27
N ASN A 147 -10.09 5.21 9.11
CA ASN A 147 -8.76 5.32 8.53
C ASN A 147 -7.98 6.50 9.16
N ILE A 148 -6.80 6.21 9.71
CA ILE A 148 -5.84 7.24 10.13
C ILE A 148 -4.86 7.55 9.01
N SER A 149 -4.38 6.52 8.30
CA SER A 149 -3.29 6.66 7.34
C SER A 149 -3.68 6.13 5.96
N ARG A 150 -3.39 6.89 4.91
CA ARG A 150 -3.61 6.47 3.52
C ARG A 150 -2.30 6.50 2.71
N GLY A 151 -2.31 5.89 1.52
CA GLY A 151 -1.20 5.97 0.58
C GLY A 151 -0.88 7.40 0.15
N CYS A 152 0.40 7.73 0.05
CA CYS A 152 0.89 9.07 -0.31
C CYS A 152 0.91 9.32 -1.83
N ASP A 153 0.38 8.39 -2.61
CA ASP A 153 0.20 8.48 -4.05
C ASP A 153 -1.21 8.93 -4.45
N THR A 154 -2.07 9.22 -3.46
CA THR A 154 -3.39 9.80 -3.72
C THR A 154 -3.24 11.29 -4.04
N PRO A 155 -3.89 11.82 -5.09
CA PRO A 155 -3.88 13.25 -5.37
C PRO A 155 -4.41 14.10 -4.20
N GLY A 156 -3.81 15.28 -4.03
CA GLY A 156 -4.22 16.30 -3.06
C GLY A 156 -3.53 16.18 -1.69
N VAL A 157 -3.38 17.31 -1.01
CA VAL A 157 -2.76 17.39 0.31
C VAL A 157 -3.72 16.84 1.36
N SER A 158 -3.27 15.86 2.14
CA SER A 158 -4.06 15.31 3.24
C SER A 158 -3.19 14.90 4.41
N GLU A 159 -3.60 15.28 5.62
CA GLU A 159 -2.95 14.83 6.85
C GLU A 159 -3.07 13.32 7.09
N HIS A 160 -3.92 12.60 6.34
CA HIS A 160 -3.91 11.12 6.33
C HIS A 160 -2.60 10.54 5.77
N GLU A 161 -1.89 11.25 4.89
CA GLU A 161 -0.63 10.73 4.32
C GLU A 161 0.53 10.75 5.32
N GLU A 162 0.37 11.48 6.42
CA GLU A 162 1.38 11.57 7.48
C GLU A 162 0.91 11.02 8.84
N GLY A 163 -0.24 10.32 8.85
CA GLY A 163 -0.84 9.70 10.03
C GLY A 163 -1.42 10.70 11.04
N ARG A 164 -1.71 11.93 10.59
CA ARG A 164 -2.15 13.08 11.40
C ARG A 164 -3.65 13.40 11.22
N ALA A 165 -4.42 12.54 10.56
CA ALA A 165 -5.86 12.66 10.42
C ALA A 165 -6.60 11.40 10.88
N LEU A 166 -7.91 11.53 11.12
CA LEU A 166 -8.80 10.42 11.47
C LEU A 166 -10.16 10.66 10.81
N ASP A 167 -10.63 9.68 10.05
CA ASP A 167 -12.03 9.60 9.66
C ASP A 167 -12.79 8.76 10.68
N PHE A 168 -13.84 9.34 11.25
CA PHE A 168 -14.72 8.70 12.22
C PHE A 168 -16.11 8.53 11.63
N GLU A 169 -16.53 7.31 11.32
CA GLU A 169 -17.87 7.02 10.78
C GLU A 169 -18.97 7.76 11.58
N ALA A 170 -19.76 8.54 10.87
CA ALA A 170 -20.85 9.35 11.38
C ALA A 170 -21.79 9.71 10.22
N ASP A 171 -22.53 8.72 9.75
CA ASP A 171 -23.43 8.87 8.62
C ASP A 171 -24.63 9.74 8.98
N VAL A 172 -24.83 10.82 8.23
CA VAL A 172 -25.95 11.76 8.36
C VAL A 172 -27.31 11.11 8.15
N LYS A 173 -27.36 9.96 7.47
CA LYS A 173 -28.56 9.14 7.26
C LYS A 173 -28.90 8.26 8.47
N LYS A 174 -27.98 8.07 9.42
CA LYS A 174 -28.19 7.23 10.62
C LYS A 174 -28.46 8.12 11.85
N PRO A 175 -29.71 8.22 12.34
CA PRO A 175 -30.07 9.16 13.41
C PRO A 175 -29.25 9.00 14.70
N ALA A 176 -28.90 7.76 15.07
CA ALA A 176 -28.04 7.48 16.22
C ALA A 176 -26.64 8.08 16.06
N GLN A 177 -26.03 7.93 14.87
CA GLN A 177 -24.69 8.48 14.58
C GLN A 177 -24.73 10.01 14.51
N VAL A 178 -25.79 10.61 13.95
CA VAL A 178 -26.02 12.05 13.98
C VAL A 178 -26.07 12.59 15.40
N ALA A 179 -26.77 11.90 16.32
CA ALA A 179 -26.84 12.31 17.72
C ALA A 179 -25.47 12.28 18.41
N GLN A 180 -24.69 11.22 18.19
CA GLN A 180 -23.32 11.07 18.70
C GLN A 180 -22.39 12.15 18.13
N ALA A 181 -22.39 12.37 16.82
CA ALA A 181 -21.61 13.40 16.13
C ALA A 181 -21.93 14.79 16.67
N ARG A 182 -23.21 15.16 16.75
CA ARG A 182 -23.62 16.47 17.30
C ARG A 182 -23.18 16.66 18.75
N GLN A 183 -23.22 15.60 19.56
CA GLN A 183 -22.72 15.65 20.93
C GLN A 183 -21.21 15.90 20.97
N LEU A 184 -20.43 15.13 20.21
CA LEU A 184 -18.97 15.26 20.13
C LEU A 184 -18.57 16.65 19.66
N LEU A 185 -19.15 17.11 18.56
CA LEU A 185 -18.83 18.39 17.94
C LEU A 185 -19.18 19.55 18.85
N ARG A 186 -20.33 19.52 19.54
CA ARG A 186 -20.67 20.53 20.56
C ARG A 186 -19.66 20.55 21.69
N TYR A 187 -19.17 19.40 22.15
CA TYR A 187 -18.14 19.35 23.18
C TYR A 187 -16.81 19.93 22.68
N LEU A 188 -16.30 19.45 21.54
CA LEU A 188 -15.00 19.84 20.99
C LEU A 188 -14.93 21.34 20.69
N THR A 189 -16.00 21.89 20.10
CA THR A 189 -16.08 23.30 19.65
C THR A 189 -16.52 24.26 20.75
N LYS A 190 -16.91 23.77 21.95
CA LYS A 190 -17.33 24.63 23.08
C LYS A 190 -16.24 25.63 23.47
N ARG A 191 -16.66 26.83 23.91
CA ARG A 191 -15.75 27.94 24.31
C ARG A 191 -14.74 28.25 23.20
N GLY A 192 -15.28 28.37 21.98
CA GLY A 192 -14.52 28.63 20.76
C GLY A 192 -13.50 27.55 20.42
N GLY A 193 -13.71 26.29 20.82
CA GLY A 193 -12.79 25.18 20.52
C GLY A 193 -11.82 24.78 21.64
N PHE A 194 -12.15 25.05 22.91
CA PHE A 194 -11.24 24.75 24.02
C PHE A 194 -10.82 23.28 24.05
N HIS A 195 -11.76 22.35 23.88
CA HIS A 195 -11.47 20.92 23.93
C HIS A 195 -10.76 20.43 22.68
N ALA A 196 -11.15 20.93 21.49
CA ALA A 196 -10.42 20.68 20.25
C ALA A 196 -8.94 21.11 20.36
N ARG A 197 -8.67 22.32 20.84
CA ARG A 197 -7.29 22.82 21.05
C ARG A 197 -6.50 21.99 22.05
N ARG A 198 -7.15 21.49 23.11
CA ARG A 198 -6.47 20.64 24.10
C ARG A 198 -6.00 19.34 23.49
N TRP A 199 -6.86 18.66 22.74
CA TRP A 199 -6.48 17.47 21.97
C TRP A 199 -5.45 17.78 20.91
N GLY A 200 -5.44 19.02 20.41
CA GLY A 200 -4.60 19.46 19.32
C GLY A 200 -5.26 19.16 17.98
N ILE A 201 -6.59 19.29 17.87
CA ILE A 201 -7.33 19.20 16.60
C ILE A 201 -7.17 20.54 15.86
N MET A 202 -6.68 20.47 14.63
CA MET A 202 -6.46 21.61 13.73
C MET A 202 -7.78 22.03 13.05
N TYR A 203 -8.49 21.08 12.45
CA TYR A 203 -9.81 21.30 11.87
C TYR A 203 -10.66 20.03 11.90
N ILE A 204 -11.96 20.21 11.70
CA ILE A 204 -12.98 19.17 11.69
C ILE A 204 -13.87 19.40 10.46
N ILE A 205 -14.19 18.35 9.72
CA ILE A 205 -15.15 18.39 8.61
C ILE A 205 -16.23 17.33 8.84
N TRP A 206 -17.49 17.72 8.71
CA TRP A 206 -18.63 16.80 8.72
C TRP A 206 -19.83 17.46 8.04
N ASP A 207 -20.61 16.71 7.29
CA ASP A 207 -21.84 17.20 6.64
C ASP A 207 -21.58 18.49 5.84
N ARG A 208 -20.51 18.44 5.02
CA ARG A 208 -20.05 19.56 4.18
C ARG A 208 -19.79 20.85 4.95
N LYS A 209 -19.48 20.78 6.23
CA LYS A 209 -19.13 21.93 7.06
C LYS A 209 -17.75 21.73 7.64
N VAL A 210 -16.99 22.81 7.69
CA VAL A 210 -15.65 22.85 8.30
C VAL A 210 -15.62 23.78 9.50
N TRP A 211 -15.05 23.30 10.59
CA TRP A 211 -14.65 24.09 11.76
C TRP A 211 -13.14 24.01 11.93
N ALA A 212 -12.47 25.11 12.26
CA ALA A 212 -11.03 25.10 12.46
C ALA A 212 -10.63 25.89 13.71
N GLN A 213 -9.62 25.46 14.45
CA GLN A 213 -9.24 26.18 15.68
C GLN A 213 -8.72 27.60 15.43
N TYR A 214 -8.16 27.86 14.23
CA TYR A 214 -7.71 29.18 13.77
C TYR A 214 -8.84 30.05 13.20
N LYS A 215 -9.98 29.44 12.84
CA LYS A 215 -11.23 30.11 12.42
C LYS A 215 -12.40 29.42 13.14
N PRO A 216 -12.61 29.69 14.45
CA PRO A 216 -13.36 28.80 15.35
C PRO A 216 -14.89 28.90 15.22
N TYR A 217 -15.38 28.93 13.98
CA TYR A 217 -16.78 28.90 13.60
C TYR A 217 -16.98 27.93 12.42
N TRP A 218 -18.19 27.41 12.28
CA TRP A 218 -18.55 26.51 11.18
C TRP A 218 -18.72 27.28 9.87
N ARG A 219 -18.23 26.71 8.78
CA ARG A 219 -18.34 27.27 7.42
C ARG A 219 -18.80 26.17 6.47
N ASN A 220 -19.61 26.52 5.49
CA ASN A 220 -20.04 25.58 4.46
C ASN A 220 -18.90 25.30 3.47
N LEU A 221 -18.85 24.06 2.99
CA LEU A 221 -18.02 23.61 1.88
C LEU A 221 -18.91 23.36 0.66
N SER A 222 -18.35 23.61 -0.53
CA SER A 222 -18.99 23.30 -1.82
C SER A 222 -19.21 21.80 -2.00
N ASN A 223 -20.11 21.44 -2.93
CA ASN A 223 -20.33 20.04 -3.26
C ASN A 223 -19.12 19.48 -4.01
N ARG A 224 -18.63 18.32 -3.58
CA ARG A 224 -17.47 17.63 -4.16
C ARG A 224 -17.87 16.35 -4.92
N GLY A 225 -19.15 16.26 -5.29
CA GLY A 225 -19.67 15.27 -6.24
C GLY A 225 -20.22 14.00 -5.61
N ASN A 226 -19.74 13.58 -4.44
CA ASN A 226 -20.26 12.39 -3.76
C ASN A 226 -20.26 12.53 -2.22
N ARG A 227 -20.97 11.60 -1.55
CA ARG A 227 -21.18 11.61 -0.10
C ARG A 227 -19.89 11.51 0.72
N ILE A 228 -18.96 10.66 0.29
CA ILE A 228 -17.67 10.45 0.95
C ILE A 228 -16.85 11.74 0.87
N ALA A 229 -16.70 12.28 -0.35
CA ALA A 229 -16.03 13.56 -0.57
C ALA A 229 -16.73 14.70 0.19
N ASN A 230 -18.05 14.66 0.36
CA ASN A 230 -18.82 15.62 1.16
C ASN A 230 -18.76 15.39 2.68
N HIS A 231 -18.12 14.31 3.14
CA HIS A 231 -18.01 13.94 4.55
C HIS A 231 -19.40 13.76 5.20
N GLU A 232 -20.32 13.16 4.44
CA GLU A 232 -21.69 12.88 4.89
C GLU A 232 -21.79 11.50 5.57
N ASP A 233 -20.80 10.64 5.40
CA ASP A 233 -20.70 9.31 6.01
C ASP A 233 -19.69 9.24 7.17
N HIS A 234 -18.82 10.25 7.33
CA HIS A 234 -17.80 10.32 8.38
C HIS A 234 -17.48 11.76 8.83
N ILE A 235 -17.01 11.91 10.06
CA ILE A 235 -16.33 13.12 10.54
C ILE A 235 -14.83 12.97 10.26
N HIS A 236 -14.27 13.91 9.52
CA HIS A 236 -12.83 14.02 9.36
C HIS A 236 -12.25 14.93 10.45
N PHE A 237 -11.22 14.45 11.14
CA PHE A 237 -10.42 15.20 12.10
C PHE A 237 -9.00 15.32 11.58
N SER A 238 -8.48 16.54 11.49
CA SER A 238 -7.06 16.79 11.25
C SER A 238 -6.43 17.33 12.52
N PHE A 239 -5.26 16.83 12.89
CA PHE A 239 -4.57 17.17 14.14
C PHE A 239 -3.40 18.10 13.88
N THR A 240 -3.06 18.98 14.80
CA THR A 240 -1.75 19.65 14.89
C THR A 240 -0.65 18.64 15.18
N TRP A 241 0.61 18.97 14.89
CA TRP A 241 1.75 18.13 15.29
C TRP A 241 1.78 17.90 16.81
N ASN A 242 1.52 18.96 17.60
CA ASN A 242 1.41 18.83 19.05
C ASN A 242 0.37 17.78 19.48
N GLY A 243 -0.82 17.78 18.86
CA GLY A 243 -1.85 16.80 19.13
C GLY A 243 -1.45 15.39 18.71
N ALA A 244 -0.97 15.27 17.47
CA ALA A 244 -0.65 14.00 16.83
C ALA A 244 0.48 13.23 17.53
N VAL A 245 1.48 13.93 18.09
CA VAL A 245 2.60 13.30 18.82
C VAL A 245 2.47 13.36 20.34
N LYS A 246 1.25 13.52 20.88
CA LYS A 246 0.96 13.57 22.33
C LYS A 246 1.67 14.68 23.12
N LYS A 247 1.97 15.83 22.49
CA LYS A 247 2.60 17.00 23.13
C LYS A 247 1.61 18.09 23.54
N SER A 248 0.37 18.06 23.05
CA SER A 248 -0.66 19.04 23.38
C SER A 248 -1.04 19.04 24.87
N SER A 249 -1.81 20.04 25.30
CA SER A 249 -2.13 20.22 26.71
C SER A 249 -3.12 19.18 27.24
N TYR A 250 -3.81 18.42 26.38
CA TYR A 250 -4.58 17.25 26.80
C TYR A 250 -3.70 16.24 27.52
N TRP A 251 -2.56 15.91 26.91
CA TRP A 251 -1.60 14.93 27.40
C TRP A 251 -0.72 15.49 28.52
N THR A 252 -0.21 16.71 28.34
CA THR A 252 0.83 17.26 29.21
C THR A 252 0.29 18.13 30.33
N GLY A 253 -0.94 18.64 30.22
CA GLY A 253 -1.49 19.69 31.09
C GLY A 253 -0.97 21.10 30.78
N ILE A 254 0.01 21.24 29.87
CA ILE A 254 0.70 22.50 29.59
C ILE A 254 0.32 22.98 28.19
N PRO A 255 -0.26 24.19 28.02
CA PRO A 255 -0.43 24.80 26.71
C PRO A 255 0.91 24.98 25.99
N ARG A 256 1.00 24.58 24.73
CA ARG A 256 2.21 24.72 23.90
C ARG A 256 1.96 25.68 22.74
N ARG A 257 3.04 26.33 22.28
CA ARG A 257 3.06 27.02 20.99
C ARG A 257 3.00 25.99 19.86
N ALA A 258 2.54 26.42 18.69
CA ALA A 258 2.41 25.55 17.52
C ALA A 258 3.73 24.85 17.18
N ASP A 259 3.65 23.54 16.98
CA ASP A 259 4.71 22.75 16.37
C ASP A 259 4.45 22.69 14.87
N ARG A 260 5.36 23.26 14.08
CA ARG A 260 5.22 23.31 12.62
C ARG A 260 5.60 22.00 11.93
N GLY A 261 6.04 20.98 12.69
CA GLY A 261 6.33 19.66 12.14
C GLY A 261 7.67 19.56 11.42
N PRO A 262 7.90 18.49 10.64
CA PRO A 262 9.16 18.27 9.94
C PRO A 262 9.32 19.22 8.75
N CYS A 263 10.55 19.30 8.23
CA CYS A 263 10.89 20.10 7.06
C CYS A 263 11.34 19.21 5.91
N VAL A 264 10.88 19.56 4.72
CA VAL A 264 11.37 18.98 3.47
C VAL A 264 12.81 19.42 3.27
N LYS A 265 13.73 18.47 3.07
CA LYS A 265 15.16 18.76 2.85
C LYS A 265 15.48 19.01 1.38
N TYR A 266 14.80 18.32 0.47
CA TYR A 266 15.04 18.35 -0.97
C TYR A 266 13.77 18.70 -1.73
N ARG A 267 13.87 19.49 -2.80
CA ARG A 267 12.71 19.90 -3.60
C ARG A 267 11.99 18.66 -4.16
N TRP A 268 10.66 18.68 -4.18
CA TRP A 268 9.82 17.56 -4.65
C TRP A 268 9.94 16.26 -3.83
N HIS A 269 10.33 16.35 -2.56
CA HIS A 269 10.45 15.22 -1.65
C HIS A 269 9.57 15.39 -0.41
N PHE A 270 9.33 14.27 0.28
CA PHE A 270 8.65 14.26 1.57
C PHE A 270 9.60 14.67 2.69
N ALA A 271 9.05 15.32 3.71
CA ALA A 271 9.74 15.56 4.96
C ALA A 271 9.86 14.25 5.75
N PRO A 272 11.02 13.98 6.39
CA PRO A 272 11.15 12.79 7.23
C PRO A 272 10.36 12.98 8.52
N VAL A 273 9.35 12.13 8.76
CA VAL A 273 8.64 12.06 10.04
C VAL A 273 9.51 11.29 11.02
N GLU A 274 10.57 11.92 11.48
CA GLU A 274 11.38 11.36 12.55
C GLU A 274 10.66 11.58 13.88
N LEU A 275 10.11 10.50 14.42
CA LEU A 275 9.79 10.41 15.85
C LEU A 275 11.06 10.25 16.71
N ASP A 276 12.25 10.62 16.17
CA ASP A 276 13.53 10.50 16.88
C ASP A 276 13.38 11.21 18.23
N ARG A 277 13.72 10.47 19.30
CA ARG A 277 13.80 10.95 20.68
C ARG A 277 14.71 12.18 20.82
N ARG A 278 15.50 12.55 19.80
CA ARG A 278 16.31 13.77 19.71
C ARG A 278 15.54 15.00 19.18
N ILE A 279 14.46 14.83 18.40
CA ILE A 279 13.51 15.91 18.07
C ILE A 279 12.53 16.10 19.24
N LYS A 280 13.08 16.36 20.43
CA LYS A 280 12.28 16.65 21.65
C LYS A 280 11.56 17.99 21.52
N LYS A 281 12.19 18.96 20.85
CA LYS A 281 11.72 20.34 20.81
C LYS A 281 10.81 20.58 19.59
N PRO A 282 9.61 21.15 19.79
CA PRO A 282 8.70 21.50 18.69
C PRO A 282 9.35 22.54 17.77
N ARG A 283 9.14 22.44 16.46
CA ARG A 283 9.66 23.41 15.51
C ARG A 283 8.81 24.68 15.55
N ARG A 284 9.42 25.78 15.97
CA ARG A 284 8.75 27.09 16.05
C ARG A 284 8.99 27.96 14.81
N GLY A 285 10.20 27.88 14.23
CA GLY A 285 10.60 28.66 13.04
C GLY A 285 10.09 28.09 11.72
N GLY A 286 10.26 28.83 10.63
CA GLY A 286 10.00 28.33 9.26
C GLY A 286 10.98 27.23 8.84
N CYS A 287 10.69 26.55 7.74
CA CYS A 287 11.67 25.65 7.12
C CYS A 287 12.66 26.48 6.30
N ARG A 288 13.91 26.03 6.22
CA ARG A 288 14.84 26.51 5.20
C ARG A 288 14.34 26.04 3.83
N SER A 289 14.68 26.78 2.78
CA SER A 289 14.35 26.39 1.40
C SER A 289 14.94 25.00 1.08
N PRO A 290 14.13 24.07 0.53
CA PRO A 290 14.63 22.75 0.15
C PRO A 290 15.74 22.86 -0.90
N ARG A 291 16.76 22.02 -0.76
CA ARG A 291 17.85 21.95 -1.75
C ARG A 291 17.35 21.34 -3.05
N ALA A 292 17.85 21.81 -4.19
CA ALA A 292 17.63 21.12 -5.45
C ALA A 292 18.24 19.72 -5.40
N VAL A 293 17.57 18.78 -6.05
CA VAL A 293 18.11 17.47 -6.38
C VAL A 293 18.74 17.62 -7.77
N GLY A 294 19.94 17.07 -7.99
CA GLY A 294 20.71 17.33 -9.20
C GLY A 294 19.93 17.02 -10.48
N ASN A 295 20.03 17.92 -11.46
CA ASN A 295 19.21 17.90 -12.69
C ASN A 295 19.53 16.69 -13.60
N ASN A 296 20.75 16.14 -13.50
CA ASN A 296 21.24 15.01 -14.29
C ASN A 296 20.89 13.65 -13.68
N TRP A 297 20.01 13.64 -12.69
CA TRP A 297 19.71 12.45 -11.96
C TRP A 297 18.48 11.74 -12.58
N SER A 298 18.71 10.69 -13.41
CA SER A 298 17.62 9.87 -13.96
C SER A 298 17.06 8.91 -12.90
N TYR A 299 15.83 9.14 -12.44
CA TYR A 299 15.16 8.32 -11.41
C TYR A 299 13.92 7.61 -11.90
N GLY A 300 13.67 6.45 -11.31
CA GLY A 300 12.33 5.87 -11.35
C GLY A 300 11.38 6.67 -10.45
N LYS A 301 10.08 6.63 -10.76
CA LYS A 301 9.02 7.10 -9.84
C LYS A 301 9.28 6.57 -8.42
N SER A 302 9.16 7.44 -7.42
CA SER A 302 9.28 7.06 -6.01
C SER A 302 8.39 5.87 -5.68
N VAL A 303 8.92 4.95 -4.88
CA VAL A 303 8.17 3.78 -4.39
C VAL A 303 7.82 4.02 -2.92
N MET A 304 6.58 3.80 -2.53
CA MET A 304 6.10 4.13 -1.19
C MET A 304 5.12 3.10 -0.63
N TYR A 305 4.83 3.23 0.66
CA TYR A 305 3.90 2.37 1.39
C TYR A 305 2.55 2.24 0.68
N TRP A 306 1.96 1.04 0.73
CA TRP A 306 0.76 0.59 0.00
C TRP A 306 0.91 0.33 -1.50
N GLN A 307 2.05 0.66 -2.12
CA GLN A 307 2.29 0.29 -3.51
C GLN A 307 2.68 -1.18 -3.64
N SER A 308 2.43 -1.75 -4.81
CA SER A 308 2.82 -3.10 -5.17
C SER A 308 3.40 -3.18 -6.60
N GLY A 309 4.07 -4.29 -6.91
CA GLY A 309 4.61 -4.61 -8.23
C GLY A 309 6.13 -4.77 -8.27
N ASP A 310 6.67 -4.94 -9.48
CA ASP A 310 8.08 -5.27 -9.72
C ASP A 310 9.08 -4.33 -9.06
N ARG A 311 8.76 -3.02 -9.01
CA ARG A 311 9.63 -2.02 -8.37
C ARG A 311 9.75 -2.22 -6.86
N VAL A 312 8.67 -2.68 -6.22
CA VAL A 312 8.67 -3.01 -4.79
C VAL A 312 9.43 -4.31 -4.56
N LYS A 313 9.22 -5.32 -5.42
CA LYS A 313 9.92 -6.61 -5.35
C LYS A 313 11.43 -6.42 -5.47
N TRP A 314 11.86 -5.63 -6.44
CA TRP A 314 13.24 -5.19 -6.60
C TRP A 314 13.78 -4.49 -5.35
N LEU A 315 13.01 -3.57 -4.76
CA LEU A 315 13.42 -2.85 -3.56
C LEU A 315 13.62 -3.79 -2.37
N GLN A 316 12.70 -4.74 -2.17
CA GLN A 316 12.80 -5.74 -1.11
C GLN A 316 14.05 -6.60 -1.29
N GLN A 317 14.35 -7.06 -2.51
CA GLN A 317 15.58 -7.80 -2.82
C GLN A 317 16.82 -6.98 -2.51
N PHE A 318 16.89 -5.74 -2.99
CA PHE A 318 17.99 -4.82 -2.68
C PHE A 318 18.19 -4.63 -1.17
N LEU A 319 17.10 -4.41 -0.42
CA LEU A 319 17.17 -4.23 1.04
C LEU A 319 17.57 -5.52 1.77
N SER A 320 17.22 -6.71 1.25
CA SER A 320 17.67 -7.98 1.80
C SER A 320 19.17 -8.17 1.62
N GLU A 321 19.71 -7.86 0.45
CA GLU A 321 21.15 -7.96 0.17
C GLU A 321 21.99 -6.96 0.98
N GLU A 322 21.41 -5.81 1.28
CA GLU A 322 22.00 -4.80 2.16
C GLU A 322 21.82 -5.14 3.65
N GLY A 323 21.10 -6.23 3.99
CA GLY A 323 20.91 -6.71 5.35
C GLY A 323 19.84 -5.96 6.16
N PHE A 324 18.96 -5.21 5.49
CA PHE A 324 17.89 -4.43 6.14
C PHE A 324 16.49 -5.07 6.05
N TYR A 325 16.30 -6.10 5.20
CA TYR A 325 15.01 -6.76 5.01
C TYR A 325 15.12 -8.29 5.13
N GLY A 326 14.43 -8.88 6.10
CA GLY A 326 14.40 -10.33 6.34
C GLY A 326 13.16 -11.06 5.83
N GLY A 327 12.26 -10.38 5.10
CA GLY A 327 11.06 -10.98 4.53
C GLY A 327 11.27 -11.49 3.10
N GLY A 328 10.28 -12.22 2.57
CA GLY A 328 10.25 -12.58 1.15
C GLY A 328 9.97 -11.36 0.26
N ALA A 329 10.59 -11.29 -0.92
CA ALA A 329 10.32 -10.25 -1.90
C ALA A 329 9.01 -10.52 -2.65
N ASP A 330 7.89 -10.24 -2.00
CA ASP A 330 6.52 -10.47 -2.48
C ASP A 330 6.00 -9.37 -3.42
N GLY A 331 6.72 -8.25 -3.54
CA GLY A 331 6.31 -7.10 -4.33
C GLY A 331 5.23 -6.23 -3.67
N ALA A 332 4.95 -6.37 -2.37
CA ALA A 332 4.00 -5.55 -1.62
C ALA A 332 4.71 -4.64 -0.60
N PHE A 333 4.53 -3.32 -0.71
CA PHE A 333 5.21 -2.35 0.15
C PHE A 333 4.42 -2.19 1.45
N GLY A 334 4.57 -3.19 2.33
CA GLY A 334 3.97 -3.23 3.66
C GLY A 334 4.86 -2.65 4.76
N ARG A 335 4.48 -2.91 6.03
CA ARG A 335 5.16 -2.33 7.21
C ARG A 335 6.61 -2.77 7.33
N MET A 336 6.90 -4.02 6.95
CA MET A 336 8.26 -4.57 6.94
C MET A 336 9.15 -3.82 5.95
N THR A 337 8.67 -3.60 4.72
CA THR A 337 9.42 -2.84 3.70
C THR A 337 9.62 -1.38 4.12
N TYR A 338 8.60 -0.75 4.71
CA TYR A 338 8.73 0.60 5.26
C TYR A 338 9.80 0.71 6.35
N GLY A 339 9.80 -0.22 7.31
CA GLY A 339 10.83 -0.29 8.35
C GLY A 339 12.23 -0.49 7.78
N ALA A 340 12.37 -1.39 6.79
CA ALA A 340 13.64 -1.65 6.12
C ALA A 340 14.16 -0.43 5.35
N VAL A 341 13.30 0.29 4.61
CA VAL A 341 13.67 1.55 3.94
C VAL A 341 14.15 2.57 4.96
N GLN A 342 13.41 2.78 6.06
CA GLN A 342 13.83 3.73 7.10
C GLN A 342 15.16 3.36 7.77
N ALA A 343 15.44 2.06 7.93
CA ALA A 343 16.69 1.56 8.49
C ALA A 343 17.85 1.77 7.52
N TRP A 344 17.67 1.44 6.24
CA TRP A 344 18.66 1.68 5.19
C TRP A 344 18.95 3.17 5.02
N GLN A 345 17.90 4.02 5.01
CA GLN A 345 18.04 5.47 4.91
C GLN A 345 18.85 6.05 6.08
N ARG A 346 18.61 5.55 7.30
CA ARG A 346 19.38 5.91 8.49
C ARG A 346 20.85 5.53 8.35
N ALA A 347 21.14 4.30 7.91
CA ALA A 347 22.51 3.80 7.76
C ALA A 347 23.29 4.59 6.69
N ASN A 348 22.62 4.96 5.60
CA ASN A 348 23.21 5.69 4.47
C ASN A 348 23.16 7.22 4.61
N ARG A 349 22.74 7.74 5.78
CA ARG A 349 22.71 9.18 6.11
C ARG A 349 21.88 10.02 5.12
N VAL A 350 20.83 9.43 4.55
CA VAL A 350 19.82 10.14 3.76
C VAL A 350 18.58 10.41 4.61
N PRO A 351 17.70 11.36 4.22
CA PRO A 351 16.48 11.64 4.98
C PRO A 351 15.63 10.38 5.18
N ARG A 352 15.17 10.15 6.41
CA ARG A 352 14.35 8.98 6.77
C ARG A 352 12.88 9.20 6.41
N THR A 353 12.61 9.38 5.13
CA THR A 353 11.25 9.60 4.59
C THR A 353 10.40 8.34 4.67
N GLY A 354 11.03 7.15 4.67
CA GLY A 354 10.32 5.88 4.49
C GLY A 354 9.77 5.68 3.07
N VAL A 355 10.11 6.59 2.16
CA VAL A 355 9.80 6.53 0.73
C VAL A 355 11.09 6.23 -0.02
N TRP A 356 11.06 5.34 -1.00
CA TRP A 356 12.17 5.09 -1.91
C TRP A 356 12.28 6.20 -2.95
N ASP A 357 12.64 7.38 -2.44
CA ASP A 357 12.70 8.64 -3.16
C ASP A 357 13.96 8.76 -4.04
N PRO A 358 14.02 9.75 -4.95
CA PRO A 358 15.19 10.03 -5.78
C PRO A 358 16.53 10.07 -5.01
N VAL A 359 16.56 10.64 -3.80
CA VAL A 359 17.79 10.70 -2.99
C VAL A 359 18.21 9.30 -2.53
N SER A 360 17.25 8.45 -2.13
CA SER A 360 17.49 7.06 -1.77
C SER A 360 17.96 6.26 -2.98
N GLN A 361 17.31 6.42 -4.14
CA GLN A 361 17.71 5.78 -5.39
C GLN A 361 19.10 6.21 -5.88
N HIS A 362 19.45 7.50 -5.72
CA HIS A 362 20.79 8.00 -6.04
C HIS A 362 21.85 7.28 -5.20
N THR A 363 21.57 7.25 -3.89
CA THR A 363 22.52 6.76 -2.90
C THR A 363 22.68 5.25 -3.04
N SER A 364 21.59 4.52 -3.33
CA SER A 364 21.67 3.08 -3.60
C SER A 364 22.53 2.77 -4.81
N ARG A 365 22.44 3.54 -5.91
CA ARG A 365 23.32 3.35 -7.08
C ARG A 365 24.80 3.57 -6.75
N ARG A 366 25.12 4.48 -5.83
CA ARG A 366 26.51 4.67 -5.36
C ARG A 366 26.98 3.54 -4.47
N THR A 367 26.09 2.98 -3.66
CA THR A 367 26.39 1.81 -2.83
C THR A 367 26.57 0.57 -3.70
N VAL A 368 25.69 0.36 -4.69
CA VAL A 368 25.79 -0.71 -5.70
C VAL A 368 27.02 -0.52 -6.58
N GLY A 369 27.29 0.68 -7.10
CA GLY A 369 28.47 0.96 -7.93
C GLY A 369 29.81 0.81 -7.20
N LYS A 370 29.80 0.85 -5.86
CA LYS A 370 30.97 0.48 -5.03
C LYS A 370 31.12 -1.04 -4.82
N ARG A 371 30.08 -1.83 -5.13
CA ARG A 371 29.98 -3.28 -4.92
C ARG A 371 29.75 -4.08 -6.22
N SER A 372 29.85 -3.48 -7.41
CA SER A 372 29.34 -4.13 -8.62
C SER A 372 30.08 -3.73 -9.88
N GLY A 373 31.18 -4.43 -10.16
CA GLY A 373 31.60 -4.68 -11.54
C GLY A 373 31.12 -6.06 -11.99
N THR A 374 29.84 -6.24 -12.38
CA THR A 374 29.48 -7.47 -13.11
C THR A 374 30.17 -7.44 -14.48
N SER A 375 31.14 -8.32 -14.68
CA SER A 375 31.85 -8.46 -15.94
C SER A 375 31.46 -9.78 -16.60
N VAL A 376 31.31 -9.76 -17.92
CA VAL A 376 31.10 -10.97 -18.72
C VAL A 376 32.25 -11.03 -19.68
N THR A 377 33.06 -12.07 -19.57
CA THR A 377 34.17 -12.36 -20.48
C THR A 377 33.84 -13.59 -21.33
N GLY A 378 34.42 -13.69 -22.52
CA GLY A 378 34.19 -14.78 -23.47
C GLY A 378 32.97 -14.60 -24.39
N TRP A 379 32.15 -13.56 -24.19
CA TRP A 379 31.05 -13.27 -25.11
C TRP A 379 31.55 -12.55 -26.38
N PRO A 380 31.25 -13.05 -27.59
CA PRO A 380 31.71 -12.47 -28.84
C PRO A 380 30.96 -11.18 -29.20
N SER A 381 31.60 -10.36 -30.04
CA SER A 381 31.00 -9.19 -30.68
C SER A 381 31.13 -9.30 -32.19
N GLY A 382 30.16 -8.81 -32.95
CA GLY A 382 30.22 -8.79 -34.42
C GLY A 382 29.28 -9.82 -35.05
N ALA A 383 29.61 -10.29 -36.26
CA ALA A 383 28.79 -11.19 -37.06
C ALA A 383 29.56 -12.46 -37.47
N VAL A 384 28.84 -13.60 -37.55
CA VAL A 384 29.34 -14.87 -38.07
C VAL A 384 28.31 -15.49 -39.02
N GLN A 385 28.79 -16.25 -40.01
CA GLN A 385 27.98 -17.13 -40.84
C GLN A 385 28.31 -18.59 -40.48
N VAL A 386 27.29 -19.41 -40.27
CA VAL A 386 27.46 -20.85 -39.98
C VAL A 386 26.41 -21.67 -40.72
N VAL A 387 26.62 -22.98 -40.81
CA VAL A 387 25.64 -23.89 -41.40
C VAL A 387 24.38 -23.92 -40.54
N SER A 388 23.21 -23.80 -41.18
CA SER A 388 21.91 -23.94 -40.51
C SER A 388 21.83 -25.28 -39.76
N GLY A 389 21.41 -25.24 -38.49
CA GLY A 389 21.38 -26.40 -37.60
C GLY A 389 22.69 -26.69 -36.86
N GLN A 390 23.80 -26.02 -37.18
CA GLN A 390 25.07 -26.20 -36.48
C GLN A 390 25.00 -25.68 -35.04
N ARG A 391 25.32 -26.53 -34.06
CA ARG A 391 25.38 -26.15 -32.65
C ARG A 391 26.65 -25.34 -32.36
N ILE A 392 26.46 -24.11 -31.85
CA ILE A 392 27.54 -23.23 -31.38
C ILE A 392 27.49 -23.18 -29.85
N GLU A 393 28.60 -23.49 -29.19
CA GLU A 393 28.75 -23.33 -27.74
C GLU A 393 29.70 -22.17 -27.44
N ILE A 394 29.22 -21.20 -26.67
CA ILE A 394 29.97 -20.00 -26.30
C ILE A 394 30.24 -20.04 -24.79
N PRO A 395 31.45 -20.43 -24.37
CA PRO A 395 31.82 -20.40 -22.97
C PRO A 395 31.98 -18.95 -22.52
N VAL A 396 31.29 -18.59 -21.44
CA VAL A 396 31.40 -17.27 -20.81
C VAL A 396 31.70 -17.41 -19.33
N THR A 397 32.39 -16.41 -18.80
CA THR A 397 32.59 -16.25 -17.37
C THR A 397 31.93 -14.96 -16.91
N VAL A 398 31.02 -15.10 -15.96
CA VAL A 398 30.36 -13.98 -15.29
C VAL A 398 31.05 -13.75 -13.96
N THR A 399 31.81 -12.67 -13.84
CA THR A 399 32.40 -12.26 -12.56
C THR A 399 31.49 -11.25 -11.89
N THR A 400 31.24 -11.43 -10.59
CA THR A 400 30.52 -10.45 -9.77
C THR A 400 31.15 -10.38 -8.40
N ASP A 401 31.14 -9.21 -7.77
CA ASP A 401 31.64 -9.01 -6.41
C ASP A 401 30.73 -9.78 -5.42
N GLY A 402 31.16 -10.99 -5.05
CA GLY A 402 30.40 -11.96 -4.24
C GLY A 402 30.08 -13.22 -5.03
N LYS A 403 30.82 -14.31 -4.74
CA LYS A 403 30.77 -15.61 -5.43
C LYS A 403 29.43 -16.34 -5.19
N ARG A 404 28.40 -16.05 -5.99
CA ARG A 404 27.16 -16.83 -6.08
C ARG A 404 26.73 -16.94 -7.53
N GLY A 405 26.12 -18.07 -7.90
CA GLY A 405 25.56 -18.28 -9.24
C GLY A 405 24.58 -17.17 -9.62
N ARG A 406 24.63 -16.72 -10.88
CA ARG A 406 23.80 -15.64 -11.42
C ARG A 406 22.81 -16.18 -12.43
N GLN A 407 21.59 -15.68 -12.40
CA GLN A 407 20.63 -15.99 -13.45
C GLN A 407 21.10 -15.30 -14.74
N VAL A 408 21.24 -16.09 -15.80
CA VAL A 408 21.64 -15.65 -17.13
C VAL A 408 20.58 -16.09 -18.13
N SER A 409 20.21 -15.19 -19.03
CA SER A 409 19.26 -15.48 -20.11
C SER A 409 19.91 -15.22 -21.45
N LEU A 410 19.97 -16.25 -22.29
CA LEU A 410 20.32 -16.08 -23.70
C LEU A 410 19.10 -15.54 -24.43
N MET A 411 19.25 -14.38 -25.03
CA MET A 411 18.18 -13.73 -25.79
C MET A 411 18.48 -13.77 -27.29
N ARG A 412 17.43 -13.85 -28.12
CA ARG A 412 17.55 -13.66 -29.57
C ARG A 412 16.48 -12.69 -30.11
N ARG A 413 16.68 -12.23 -31.34
CA ARG A 413 15.68 -11.56 -32.19
C ARG A 413 16.12 -11.65 -33.67
N PRO A 414 15.23 -11.45 -34.66
CA PRO A 414 15.64 -11.36 -36.07
C PRO A 414 16.66 -10.24 -36.29
N MET A 415 17.65 -10.46 -37.18
CA MET A 415 18.83 -9.59 -37.33
C MET A 415 18.49 -8.16 -37.77
N ASP A 416 17.44 -8.01 -38.59
CA ASP A 416 16.97 -6.74 -39.17
C ASP A 416 15.73 -6.18 -38.46
N SER A 417 15.39 -6.72 -37.28
CA SER A 417 14.23 -6.28 -36.50
C SER A 417 14.63 -5.42 -35.31
N ASP A 418 13.94 -4.29 -35.15
CA ASP A 418 13.90 -3.53 -33.89
C ASP A 418 12.91 -4.11 -32.87
N GLY A 419 12.34 -5.28 -33.17
CA GLY A 419 11.40 -6.01 -32.35
C GLY A 419 11.95 -6.47 -31.00
N ALA A 420 11.04 -7.01 -30.19
CA ALA A 420 11.33 -7.48 -28.84
C ALA A 420 12.32 -8.64 -28.84
N TRP A 421 13.18 -8.68 -27.82
CA TRP A 421 14.07 -9.80 -27.56
C TRP A 421 13.28 -10.96 -26.95
N GLU A 422 13.39 -12.15 -27.52
CA GLU A 422 12.85 -13.39 -26.96
C GLU A 422 13.91 -14.15 -26.16
N THR A 423 13.49 -14.88 -25.13
CA THR A 423 14.41 -15.70 -24.32
C THR A 423 14.53 -17.08 -24.95
N VAL A 424 15.75 -17.45 -25.35
CA VAL A 424 16.08 -18.78 -25.91
C VAL A 424 16.30 -19.79 -24.80
N SER A 425 17.04 -19.38 -23.76
CA SER A 425 17.31 -20.20 -22.59
C SER A 425 17.59 -19.32 -21.37
N ALA A 426 17.35 -19.87 -20.18
CA ALA A 426 17.67 -19.24 -18.92
C ALA A 426 18.28 -20.28 -17.96
N ALA A 427 19.36 -19.91 -17.28
CA ALA A 427 20.09 -20.79 -16.37
C ALA A 427 20.74 -20.00 -15.24
N VAL A 428 21.20 -20.70 -14.19
CA VAL A 428 22.06 -20.12 -13.16
C VAL A 428 23.52 -20.49 -13.46
N THR A 429 24.43 -19.52 -13.46
CA THR A 429 25.88 -19.80 -13.64
C THR A 429 26.38 -20.71 -12.53
N ALA A 430 27.45 -21.46 -12.81
CA ALA A 430 28.16 -22.21 -11.76
C ALA A 430 28.63 -21.26 -10.65
N ALA A 431 28.97 -21.82 -9.47
CA ALA A 431 29.52 -21.05 -8.35
C ALA A 431 30.82 -20.29 -8.72
N THR A 432 31.54 -20.77 -9.73
CA THR A 432 32.74 -20.15 -10.32
C THR A 432 32.42 -19.00 -11.30
N GLY A 433 31.15 -18.80 -11.66
CA GLY A 433 30.71 -17.83 -12.68
C GLY A 433 30.65 -18.40 -14.10
N SER A 434 31.01 -19.66 -14.30
CA SER A 434 31.02 -20.30 -15.62
C SER A 434 29.61 -20.57 -16.16
N TYR A 435 29.39 -20.32 -17.45
CA TYR A 435 28.18 -20.67 -18.20
C TYR A 435 28.53 -20.92 -19.67
N SER A 436 27.80 -21.82 -20.35
CA SER A 436 27.95 -22.06 -21.78
C SER A 436 26.65 -21.71 -22.48
N ALA A 437 26.68 -20.68 -23.33
CA ALA A 437 25.53 -20.28 -24.13
C ALA A 437 25.48 -21.13 -25.40
N VAL A 438 24.36 -21.81 -25.62
CA VAL A 438 24.17 -22.70 -26.77
C VAL A 438 23.27 -22.02 -27.79
N ILE A 439 23.77 -21.85 -29.01
CA ILE A 439 23.03 -21.29 -30.13
C ILE A 439 22.90 -22.37 -31.22
N VAL A 440 21.68 -22.55 -31.73
CA VAL A 440 21.41 -23.35 -32.92
C VAL A 440 20.71 -22.43 -33.92
N PRO A 441 21.42 -21.93 -34.95
CA PRO A 441 20.86 -21.03 -35.93
C PRO A 441 19.97 -21.79 -36.91
N THR A 442 18.85 -21.17 -37.29
CA THR A 442 18.00 -21.62 -38.40
C THR A 442 18.37 -20.84 -39.67
N SER A 443 17.76 -21.18 -40.82
CA SER A 443 17.92 -20.38 -42.04
C SER A 443 17.48 -18.93 -41.76
N GLY A 444 18.30 -17.97 -42.21
CA GLY A 444 18.15 -16.55 -41.91
C GLY A 444 19.12 -16.00 -40.85
N GLY A 445 19.01 -14.69 -40.56
CA GLY A 445 19.89 -13.99 -39.62
C GLY A 445 19.22 -13.69 -38.28
N PHE A 446 19.89 -14.00 -37.17
CA PHE A 446 19.46 -13.64 -35.81
C PHE A 446 20.54 -12.86 -35.05
N ALA A 447 20.10 -11.95 -34.20
CA ALA A 447 20.91 -11.26 -33.22
C ALA A 447 20.73 -11.92 -31.85
N TYR A 448 21.84 -12.24 -31.19
CA TYR A 448 21.90 -12.83 -29.86
C TYR A 448 22.57 -11.90 -28.86
N ARG A 449 22.20 -12.01 -27.59
CA ARG A 449 22.93 -11.40 -26.47
C ARG A 449 22.71 -12.21 -25.20
N LEU A 450 23.61 -12.06 -24.24
CA LEU A 450 23.41 -12.54 -22.89
C LEU A 450 22.88 -11.41 -22.01
N LEU A 451 21.83 -11.72 -21.26
CA LEU A 451 21.33 -10.91 -20.17
C LEU A 451 21.81 -11.56 -18.88
N VAL A 452 22.73 -10.92 -18.16
CA VAL A 452 23.03 -11.33 -16.79
C VAL A 452 22.06 -10.60 -15.89
N ASP A 453 21.09 -11.33 -15.37
CA ASP A 453 20.18 -10.80 -14.38
C ASP A 453 21.00 -10.47 -13.14
N SER A 454 20.73 -9.30 -12.61
CA SER A 454 21.26 -8.94 -11.32
C SER A 454 20.07 -8.79 -10.41
N SER A 455 20.29 -9.07 -9.14
CA SER A 455 19.31 -8.80 -8.09
C SER A 455 18.81 -7.34 -8.08
N SER A 456 19.42 -6.46 -8.88
CA SER A 456 18.94 -5.11 -9.10
C SER A 456 18.90 -4.67 -10.58
N ARG A 457 17.76 -4.22 -11.14
CA ARG A 457 17.62 -3.62 -12.50
C ARG A 457 18.61 -2.47 -12.86
N PHE A 458 19.46 -2.02 -11.95
CA PHE A 458 20.53 -1.02 -12.20
C PHE A 458 21.91 -1.63 -12.45
N SER A 459 22.05 -2.95 -12.35
CA SER A 459 23.29 -3.72 -12.58
C SER A 459 23.11 -4.84 -13.62
N GLU A 460 21.97 -4.85 -14.32
CA GLU A 460 21.69 -5.77 -15.42
C GLU A 460 22.77 -5.56 -16.50
N LYS A 461 23.62 -6.58 -16.70
CA LYS A 461 24.68 -6.51 -17.70
C LYS A 461 24.16 -7.13 -18.98
N LYS A 462 24.07 -6.30 -20.02
CA LYS A 462 23.83 -6.73 -21.40
C LYS A 462 25.18 -6.85 -22.09
N THR A 463 25.44 -8.00 -22.68
CA THR A 463 26.60 -8.16 -23.56
C THR A 463 26.35 -7.46 -24.90
N PRO A 464 27.42 -7.18 -25.67
CA PRO A 464 27.29 -6.75 -27.06
C PRO A 464 26.42 -7.71 -27.89
N VAL A 465 25.81 -7.20 -28.96
CA VAL A 465 25.04 -8.03 -29.87
C VAL A 465 25.98 -8.91 -30.70
N TYR A 466 25.70 -10.21 -30.71
CA TYR A 466 26.34 -11.20 -31.56
C TYR A 466 25.39 -11.61 -32.68
N ARG A 467 25.78 -11.35 -33.93
CA ARG A 467 24.97 -11.59 -35.12
C ARG A 467 25.35 -12.95 -35.70
N VAL A 468 24.39 -13.84 -35.90
CA VAL A 468 24.61 -15.18 -36.46
C VAL A 468 23.67 -15.37 -37.64
N THR A 469 24.21 -15.71 -38.81
CA THR A 469 23.44 -16.03 -40.01
C THR A 469 23.59 -17.51 -40.32
N GLY A 470 22.47 -18.23 -40.36
CA GLY A 470 22.42 -19.61 -40.82
C GLY A 470 22.36 -19.65 -42.33
N VAL A 471 23.40 -20.19 -42.97
CA VAL A 471 23.41 -20.51 -44.40
C VAL A 471 22.96 -21.94 -44.60
N GLU A 472 22.11 -22.19 -45.59
CA GLU A 472 21.77 -23.55 -45.96
C GLU A 472 23.05 -24.26 -46.46
N PRO A 473 23.27 -25.53 -46.09
CA PRO A 473 24.38 -26.29 -46.64
C PRO A 473 24.25 -26.32 -48.16
N ALA A 474 25.38 -26.12 -48.86
CA ALA A 474 25.39 -26.19 -50.32
C ALA A 474 24.73 -27.50 -50.77
N PRO A 475 23.86 -27.46 -51.81
CA PRO A 475 23.28 -28.69 -52.34
C PRO A 475 24.43 -29.65 -52.67
N LEU A 476 24.31 -30.91 -52.23
CA LEU A 476 25.28 -31.94 -52.56
C LEU A 476 25.51 -31.92 -54.07
N PRO A 477 26.77 -32.02 -54.55
CA PRO A 477 27.02 -32.13 -55.98
C PRO A 477 26.16 -33.27 -56.53
N PRO A 478 25.56 -33.11 -57.72
CA PRO A 478 24.78 -34.18 -58.33
C PRO A 478 25.64 -35.45 -58.34
N ALA A 479 25.04 -36.57 -57.95
CA ALA A 479 25.73 -37.86 -57.96
C ALA A 479 26.41 -38.05 -59.32
N PRO A 480 27.65 -38.58 -59.37
CA PRO A 480 28.34 -38.83 -60.63
C PRO A 480 27.41 -39.64 -61.54
N VAL A 481 27.23 -39.15 -62.78
CA VAL A 481 26.47 -39.86 -63.81
C VAL A 481 27.07 -41.26 -63.94
N PRO A 482 26.29 -42.35 -63.87
CA PRO A 482 26.83 -43.69 -64.03
C PRO A 482 27.52 -43.80 -65.40
N GLU A 483 28.77 -44.26 -65.42
CA GLU A 483 29.49 -44.58 -66.65
C GLU A 483 28.67 -45.57 -67.51
N PRO A 484 28.69 -45.44 -68.85
CA PRO A 484 28.01 -46.39 -69.72
C PRO A 484 28.63 -47.79 -69.53
N SER A 485 27.77 -48.77 -69.24
CA SER A 485 28.16 -50.17 -69.08
C SER A 485 28.98 -50.69 -70.28
N PRO A 486 30.04 -51.48 -70.06
CA PRO A 486 30.81 -52.06 -71.15
C PRO A 486 29.95 -53.05 -71.96
N MET A 487 30.09 -52.98 -73.28
CA MET A 487 29.50 -53.91 -74.25
C MET A 487 29.85 -55.36 -73.87
N GLN A 488 28.84 -56.23 -73.77
CA GLN A 488 29.06 -57.67 -73.80
C GLN A 488 29.27 -58.16 -75.25
N PRO A 489 30.13 -59.16 -75.47
CA PRO A 489 30.33 -59.77 -76.79
C PRO A 489 29.11 -60.61 -77.23
N THR A 490 28.90 -60.58 -78.54
CA THR A 490 27.83 -61.18 -79.34
C THR A 490 27.72 -62.71 -79.23
N SER A 491 26.49 -63.23 -79.21
CA SER A 491 26.16 -64.59 -79.69
C SER A 491 25.95 -64.61 -81.22
N PRO A 492 26.17 -65.76 -81.91
CA PRO A 492 26.12 -65.86 -83.37
C PRO A 492 24.67 -65.90 -83.93
N PRO A 493 24.48 -65.82 -85.26
CA PRO A 493 23.33 -65.16 -85.87
C PRO A 493 22.11 -66.07 -86.04
N VAL A 494 20.92 -65.46 -86.12
CA VAL A 494 19.71 -66.05 -86.68
C VAL A 494 19.31 -65.23 -87.94
N PRO A 495 18.85 -65.86 -89.05
CA PRO A 495 18.66 -65.23 -90.36
C PRO A 495 17.40 -64.34 -90.45
N PRO A 496 17.22 -63.58 -91.55
CA PRO A 496 16.38 -62.39 -91.59
C PRO A 496 14.94 -62.68 -92.00
N GLU A 497 14.01 -61.82 -91.58
CA GLU A 497 12.73 -61.65 -92.25
C GLU A 497 12.40 -60.16 -92.47
N ILE A 498 11.70 -59.94 -93.58
CA ILE A 498 11.62 -58.78 -94.49
C ILE A 498 10.53 -57.77 -94.04
N PRO A 499 10.59 -56.48 -94.44
CA PRO A 499 9.89 -55.38 -93.76
C PRO A 499 8.51 -55.08 -94.36
N THR A 500 7.70 -54.29 -93.64
CA THR A 500 6.73 -53.40 -94.28
C THR A 500 6.69 -52.00 -93.63
N PRO A 501 6.49 -50.95 -94.45
CA PRO A 501 6.62 -49.53 -94.07
C PRO A 501 5.27 -49.01 -93.53
N THR A 502 5.16 -47.81 -92.94
CA THR A 502 4.96 -46.57 -93.71
C THR A 502 4.99 -45.39 -92.73
N ASP A 503 5.92 -44.47 -92.95
CA ASP A 503 5.82 -43.05 -92.61
C ASP A 503 4.54 -42.45 -93.22
N ILE A 504 4.05 -41.33 -92.69
CA ILE A 504 3.85 -40.13 -93.51
C ILE A 504 3.68 -38.93 -92.58
N ALA A 505 4.52 -37.93 -92.87
CA ALA A 505 4.49 -36.55 -92.41
C ALA A 505 3.09 -35.90 -92.65
N THR A 506 2.80 -34.69 -92.21
CA THR A 506 3.18 -33.40 -92.84
C THR A 506 2.25 -32.30 -92.23
N PRO A 507 2.35 -30.99 -92.54
CA PRO A 507 2.99 -30.07 -91.61
C PRO A 507 2.20 -28.75 -91.37
N THR A 508 2.84 -27.86 -90.60
CA THR A 508 2.77 -26.38 -90.52
C THR A 508 1.61 -25.59 -91.17
N ALA A 509 1.05 -24.66 -90.37
CA ALA A 509 0.60 -23.35 -90.87
C ALA A 509 0.77 -22.25 -89.81
N SER A 510 1.07 -21.06 -90.31
CA SER A 510 1.66 -19.86 -89.69
C SER A 510 0.58 -18.84 -89.22
N PRO A 511 0.97 -17.65 -88.71
CA PRO A 511 0.25 -16.88 -87.68
C PRO A 511 -0.60 -15.72 -88.22
N THR A 512 -1.42 -15.09 -87.38
CA THR A 512 -1.75 -13.65 -87.51
C THR A 512 -2.19 -13.03 -86.17
N GLU A 513 -1.64 -11.86 -85.86
CA GLU A 513 -2.09 -10.89 -84.87
C GLU A 513 -3.51 -10.37 -85.15
N THR A 514 -4.25 -9.88 -84.14
CA THR A 514 -4.60 -8.45 -84.03
C THR A 514 -5.30 -8.11 -82.71
N LEU A 515 -4.89 -6.95 -82.17
CA LEU A 515 -5.58 -5.95 -81.32
C LEU A 515 -6.02 -6.29 -79.89
#